data_AF-A0A250WT90-F1
#
_entry.id   AF-A0A250WT90-F1
#
_cell.length_a   1.000
_cell.length_b   1.000
_cell.length_c   1.000
_cell.angle_alpha   90.00
_cell.angle_beta   90.00
_cell.angle_gamma   90.00
#
_symmetry.space_group_name_H-M   'P 1'
#
loop_
_entity.id
_entity.type
_entity.pdbx_description
1 polymer ?
#
loop_
_entity_poly.entity_id
_entity_poly.type
_entity_poly.pdbx_seq_one_letter_code
_entity_poly.pdbx_strand_id
1 'polypeptide(L)'
;MQTYIASQPNIDVSLYQHRVLLMPPGTPCSSLGVEGMFYPDIFVLVNAGEPIPSSAFLHEFGHNLGLQHSSVLGGLPDSQEDTSSIMGAAGPMRCYNAPHIWQLGWGQPSNVIGFDDVPAGSWMYERLVPLGSSPNGYIILQPGQYSSPNTFFLSYRIATGCDTNLETQYLNKVSLHMYNGVTLQSPLATDCTMFITMIPLSMAFAPSDPSLGANIVITFVYQDMFGVATVGLCRFISSPSECALQRSSNTVLTTLPQSNCNGNGSCEPVFGENYMNCADCFIK
;
A
#
# COMPACT_ATOMS: atom_id res chain seq x y z
N MET A 1 -6.93 33.60 -15.49
CA MET A 1 -5.56 33.23 -15.05
C MET A 1 -4.84 32.32 -16.04
N GLN A 2 -5.48 31.30 -16.63
CA GLN A 2 -4.94 30.62 -17.83
C GLN A 2 -4.50 31.63 -18.91
N THR A 3 -5.28 32.70 -19.11
CA THR A 3 -4.98 33.80 -20.03
C THR A 3 -3.69 34.56 -19.68
N TYR A 4 -3.30 34.63 -18.40
CA TYR A 4 -2.08 35.33 -17.97
C TYR A 4 -0.83 34.48 -18.22
N ILE A 5 -0.87 33.18 -17.88
CA ILE A 5 0.25 32.27 -18.15
C ILE A 5 0.40 32.05 -19.67
N ALA A 6 -0.70 31.86 -20.39
CA ALA A 6 -0.69 31.75 -21.86
C ALA A 6 -0.25 33.05 -22.56
N SER A 7 -0.27 34.19 -21.87
CA SER A 7 0.28 35.46 -22.38
C SER A 7 1.78 35.64 -22.12
N GLN A 8 2.42 34.71 -21.40
CA GLN A 8 3.87 34.74 -21.19
C GLN A 8 4.58 34.19 -22.43
N PRO A 9 5.38 35.00 -23.15
CA PRO A 9 5.92 34.61 -24.46
C PRO A 9 6.93 33.45 -24.41
N ASN A 10 7.38 33.06 -23.22
CA ASN A 10 8.39 32.02 -23.01
C ASN A 10 7.84 30.76 -22.31
N ILE A 11 6.51 30.65 -22.13
CA ILE A 11 5.89 29.49 -21.49
C ILE A 11 4.86 28.88 -22.43
N ASP A 12 5.24 27.80 -23.09
CA ASP A 12 4.29 26.97 -23.81
C ASP A 12 3.56 26.04 -22.84
N VAL A 13 2.37 26.48 -22.41
CA VAL A 13 1.51 25.71 -21.49
C VAL A 13 1.03 24.38 -22.07
N SER A 14 1.06 24.21 -23.40
CA SER A 14 0.60 22.98 -24.05
C SER A 14 1.54 21.79 -23.79
N LEU A 15 2.79 22.05 -23.39
CA LEU A 15 3.77 21.02 -23.03
C LEU A 15 3.47 20.34 -21.67
N TYR A 16 2.59 20.92 -20.87
CA TYR A 16 2.33 20.47 -19.50
C TYR A 16 0.92 19.91 -19.38
N GLN A 17 0.84 18.59 -19.18
CA GLN A 17 -0.40 17.87 -18.92
C GLN A 17 -0.98 18.19 -17.52
N HIS A 18 -0.10 18.37 -16.54
CA HIS A 18 -0.45 18.64 -15.15
C HIS A 18 0.03 20.04 -14.78
N ARG A 19 -0.82 20.83 -14.13
CA ARG A 19 -0.56 22.24 -13.82
C ARG A 19 -0.98 22.54 -12.40
N VAL A 20 -0.06 23.04 -11.59
CA VAL A 20 -0.31 23.49 -10.21
C VAL A 20 -0.36 25.01 -10.21
N LEU A 21 -1.40 25.58 -9.58
CA LEU A 21 -1.46 27.01 -9.35
C LEU A 21 -1.21 27.32 -7.87
N LEU A 22 -0.19 28.14 -7.60
CA LEU A 22 0.06 28.67 -6.26
C LEU A 22 -0.63 30.03 -6.12
N MET A 23 -1.56 30.15 -5.17
CA MET A 23 -2.22 31.41 -4.86
C MET A 23 -1.36 32.24 -3.91
N PRO A 24 -1.25 33.57 -4.07
CA PRO A 24 -0.48 34.41 -3.15
C PRO A 24 -0.97 34.31 -1.70
N PRO A 25 -0.07 34.52 -0.71
CA PRO A 25 -0.45 34.63 0.68
C PRO A 25 -1.59 35.64 0.90
N GLY A 26 -2.55 35.30 1.76
CA GLY A 26 -3.70 36.17 2.06
C GLY A 26 -4.87 36.05 1.08
N THR A 27 -4.79 35.15 0.08
CA THR A 27 -5.95 34.81 -0.75
C THR A 27 -7.00 34.09 0.11
N PRO A 28 -8.25 34.60 0.19
CA PRO A 28 -9.30 33.93 0.96
C PRO A 28 -9.65 32.58 0.32
N CYS A 29 -9.25 31.49 0.97
CA CYS A 29 -9.65 30.14 0.61
C CYS A 29 -9.86 29.33 1.89
N SER A 30 -10.96 28.58 1.95
CA SER A 30 -11.32 27.77 3.12
C SER A 30 -10.54 26.44 3.21
N SER A 31 -9.79 26.08 2.17
CA SER A 31 -8.98 24.86 2.09
C SER A 31 -7.53 25.18 1.73
N LEU A 32 -6.63 24.23 1.98
CA LEU A 32 -5.21 24.33 1.62
C LEU A 32 -5.01 24.18 0.12
N GLY A 33 -5.87 23.39 -0.53
CA GLY A 33 -6.09 23.46 -1.95
C GLY A 33 -7.49 23.02 -2.37
N VAL A 34 -7.78 23.16 -3.65
CA VAL A 34 -9.05 22.75 -4.25
C VAL A 34 -8.72 21.97 -5.51
N GLU A 35 -9.22 20.74 -5.58
CA GLU A 35 -9.22 19.97 -6.82
C GLU A 35 -10.04 20.75 -7.86
N GLY A 36 -9.46 20.98 -9.02
CA GLY A 36 -10.07 21.76 -10.09
C GLY A 36 -11.21 21.02 -10.77
N MET A 37 -12.32 20.77 -10.07
CA MET A 37 -13.54 20.17 -10.61
C MET A 37 -14.11 20.90 -11.84
N PHE A 38 -13.67 22.13 -12.09
CA PHE A 38 -14.21 23.03 -13.12
C PHE A 38 -13.29 23.25 -14.32
N TYR A 39 -12.08 22.67 -14.34
CA TYR A 39 -11.16 22.83 -15.47
C TYR A 39 -10.48 21.49 -15.80
N PRO A 40 -10.74 20.90 -16.98
CA PRO A 40 -10.17 19.59 -17.35
C PRO A 40 -8.63 19.58 -17.44
N ASP A 41 -7.99 20.76 -17.42
CA ASP A 41 -6.54 20.93 -17.60
C ASP A 41 -5.83 21.60 -16.40
N ILE A 42 -6.55 21.88 -15.30
CA ILE A 42 -5.98 22.43 -14.06
C ILE A 42 -6.55 21.64 -12.91
N PHE A 43 -5.71 20.81 -12.31
CA PHE A 43 -6.19 19.88 -11.32
C PHE A 43 -6.10 20.43 -9.90
N VAL A 44 -5.26 21.44 -9.61
CA VAL A 44 -5.07 21.89 -8.21
C VAL A 44 -4.70 23.36 -8.06
N LEU A 45 -5.44 24.04 -7.19
CA LEU A 45 -5.06 25.34 -6.64
C LEU A 45 -4.53 25.13 -5.22
N VAL A 46 -3.35 25.63 -4.89
CA VAL A 46 -2.78 25.57 -3.53
C VAL A 46 -2.74 26.98 -2.95
N ASN A 47 -3.30 27.16 -1.77
CA ASN A 47 -3.22 28.42 -1.05
C ASN A 47 -1.82 28.58 -0.44
N ALA A 48 -0.99 29.46 -1.01
CA ALA A 48 0.35 29.74 -0.47
C ALA A 48 0.31 30.70 0.73
N GLY A 49 -0.46 30.33 1.76
CA GLY A 49 -0.22 30.84 3.11
C GLY A 49 1.18 30.41 3.56
N GLU A 50 1.99 31.35 4.05
CA GLU A 50 3.32 31.08 4.60
C GLU A 50 3.22 30.27 5.91
N PRO A 51 4.01 29.19 6.08
CA PRO A 51 4.52 28.26 5.08
C PRO A 51 3.57 27.07 4.86
N ILE A 52 3.29 26.71 3.61
CA ILE A 52 2.56 25.47 3.28
C ILE A 52 3.39 24.28 3.78
N PRO A 53 2.88 23.41 4.65
CA PRO A 53 3.56 22.19 5.03
C PRO A 53 3.85 21.34 3.77
N SER A 54 5.06 20.82 3.62
CA SER A 54 5.41 20.00 2.45
C SER A 54 4.46 18.81 2.25
N SER A 55 3.89 18.29 3.33
CA SER A 55 2.87 17.24 3.29
C SER A 55 1.56 17.69 2.64
N ALA A 56 1.10 18.90 2.94
CA ALA A 56 -0.07 19.49 2.29
C ALA A 56 0.21 19.74 0.81
N PHE A 57 1.39 20.27 0.46
CA PHE A 57 1.74 20.43 -0.96
C PHE A 57 1.76 19.08 -1.71
N LEU A 58 2.28 18.02 -1.08
CA LEU A 58 2.30 16.68 -1.70
C LEU A 58 0.90 16.05 -1.80
N HIS A 59 0.04 16.26 -0.80
CA HIS A 59 -1.38 15.87 -0.84
C HIS A 59 -2.07 16.51 -2.04
N GLU A 60 -1.98 17.83 -2.14
CA GLU A 60 -2.54 18.61 -3.23
C GLU A 60 -1.93 18.16 -4.58
N PHE A 61 -0.62 17.96 -4.65
CA PHE A 61 0.01 17.42 -5.85
C PHE A 61 -0.53 16.03 -6.25
N GLY A 62 -0.94 15.19 -5.30
CA GLY A 62 -1.61 13.92 -5.55
C GLY A 62 -2.92 14.08 -6.33
N HIS A 63 -3.76 15.06 -5.96
CA HIS A 63 -4.94 15.41 -6.76
C HIS A 63 -4.56 15.87 -8.17
N ASN A 64 -3.40 16.53 -8.33
CA ASN A 64 -2.93 16.90 -9.67
C ASN A 64 -2.66 15.70 -10.55
N LEU A 65 -2.23 14.61 -9.94
CA LEU A 65 -2.01 13.35 -10.60
C LEU A 65 -3.28 12.52 -10.73
N GLY A 66 -4.46 12.99 -10.30
CA GLY A 66 -5.73 12.25 -10.38
C GLY A 66 -5.95 11.26 -9.24
N LEU A 67 -5.27 11.44 -8.10
CA LEU A 67 -5.55 10.69 -6.89
C LEU A 67 -6.74 11.31 -6.14
N GLN A 68 -7.59 10.45 -5.60
CA GLN A 68 -8.63 10.83 -4.64
C GLN A 68 -8.16 10.62 -3.21
N HIS A 69 -8.91 11.15 -2.24
CA HIS A 69 -8.56 11.02 -0.84
C HIS A 69 -8.44 9.55 -0.38
N SER A 70 -7.70 9.37 0.71
CA SER A 70 -7.67 8.13 1.47
C SER A 70 -8.67 8.20 2.62
N SER A 71 -9.65 7.30 2.60
CA SER A 71 -10.70 7.19 3.62
C SER A 71 -10.57 5.87 4.39
N VAL A 72 -11.39 5.69 5.42
CA VAL A 72 -11.49 4.43 6.16
C VAL A 72 -12.81 3.73 5.84
N LEU A 73 -12.82 2.40 5.88
CA LEU A 73 -14.02 1.61 5.67
C LEU A 73 -15.11 1.98 6.70
N GLY A 74 -16.32 2.27 6.23
CA GLY A 74 -17.44 2.71 7.08
C GLY A 74 -17.40 4.18 7.49
N GLY A 75 -16.37 4.92 7.07
CA GLY A 75 -16.28 6.37 7.20
C GLY A 75 -17.18 7.13 6.23
N LEU A 76 -17.19 8.46 6.34
CA LEU A 76 -17.85 9.29 5.33
C LEU A 76 -17.11 9.15 3.98
N PRO A 77 -17.81 9.20 2.83
CA PRO A 77 -17.14 9.32 1.55
C PRO A 77 -16.22 10.55 1.57
N ASP A 78 -15.01 10.40 1.05
CA ASP A 78 -14.06 11.51 0.94
C ASP A 78 -13.60 12.11 2.29
N SER A 79 -13.74 11.34 3.38
CA SER A 79 -13.53 11.82 4.75
C SER A 79 -12.10 12.18 5.14
N GLN A 80 -11.10 11.81 4.32
CA GLN A 80 -9.68 11.94 4.67
C GLN A 80 -9.31 11.25 5.99
N GLU A 81 -10.08 10.26 6.44
CA GLU A 81 -9.88 9.67 7.77
C GLU A 81 -8.67 8.71 7.85
N ASP A 82 -8.11 8.27 6.72
CA ASP A 82 -6.92 7.40 6.72
C ASP A 82 -5.63 8.21 6.90
N THR A 83 -5.22 8.38 8.15
CA THR A 83 -3.99 9.12 8.50
C THR A 83 -2.69 8.36 8.15
N SER A 84 -2.77 7.18 7.53
CA SER A 84 -1.59 6.40 7.09
C SER A 84 -1.08 6.78 5.69
N SER A 85 -1.88 7.53 4.92
CA SER A 85 -1.57 7.98 3.57
C SER A 85 -1.45 9.51 3.53
N ILE A 86 -0.63 10.02 2.60
CA ILE A 86 -0.55 11.47 2.37
C ILE A 86 -1.85 12.04 1.82
N MET A 87 -2.67 11.22 1.14
CA MET A 87 -3.99 11.60 0.61
C MET A 87 -5.12 11.49 1.64
N GLY A 88 -4.85 11.04 2.87
CA GLY A 88 -5.82 11.14 3.96
C GLY A 88 -5.65 12.44 4.72
N ALA A 89 -5.78 12.39 6.04
CA ALA A 89 -5.77 13.60 6.85
C ALA A 89 -4.46 14.37 6.74
N ALA A 90 -4.53 15.69 6.94
CA ALA A 90 -3.36 16.52 7.12
C ALA A 90 -2.47 16.00 8.26
N GLY A 91 -1.15 16.21 8.16
CA GLY A 91 -0.20 15.78 9.17
C GLY A 91 1.24 15.72 8.67
N PRO A 92 2.12 14.92 9.32
CA PRO A 92 3.51 14.80 8.91
C PRO A 92 3.64 14.19 7.51
N MET A 93 4.82 14.38 6.90
CA MET A 93 5.17 13.71 5.65
C MET A 93 5.13 12.18 5.83
N ARG A 94 4.49 11.50 4.88
CA ARG A 94 4.30 10.04 4.83
C ARG A 94 4.18 9.60 3.38
N CYS A 95 4.43 8.32 3.10
CA CYS A 95 4.25 7.79 1.77
C CYS A 95 2.76 7.75 1.36
N TYR A 96 2.51 7.74 0.06
CA TYR A 96 1.25 7.23 -0.49
C TYR A 96 1.03 5.78 -0.03
N ASN A 97 -0.22 5.37 0.16
CA ASN A 97 -0.53 3.97 0.40
C ASN A 97 -0.30 3.13 -0.88
N ALA A 98 -0.32 1.80 -0.74
CA ALA A 98 -0.11 0.88 -1.85
C ALA A 98 -1.04 1.10 -3.05
N PRO A 99 -2.38 1.27 -2.89
CA PRO A 99 -3.25 1.51 -4.04
C PRO A 99 -2.94 2.82 -4.76
N HIS A 100 -2.60 3.91 -4.04
CA HIS A 100 -2.16 5.15 -4.70
C HIS A 100 -0.86 4.95 -5.48
N ILE A 101 0.15 4.28 -4.92
CA ILE A 101 1.40 3.96 -5.64
C ILE A 101 1.14 3.15 -6.91
N TRP A 102 0.24 2.17 -6.83
CA TRP A 102 -0.19 1.38 -7.99
C TRP A 102 -0.94 2.23 -9.03
N GLN A 103 -1.88 3.07 -8.58
CA GLN A 103 -2.68 3.94 -9.44
C GLN A 103 -1.77 4.87 -10.27
N LEU A 104 -0.74 5.43 -9.63
CA LEU A 104 0.29 6.28 -10.24
C LEU A 104 1.26 5.52 -11.16
N GLY A 105 1.32 4.19 -11.09
CA GLY A 105 2.33 3.38 -11.76
C GLY A 105 3.76 3.58 -11.21
N TRP A 106 3.90 4.16 -10.02
CA TRP A 106 5.20 4.43 -9.39
C TRP A 106 5.83 3.18 -8.76
N GLY A 107 5.02 2.15 -8.54
CA GLY A 107 5.44 0.83 -8.09
C GLY A 107 4.67 -0.26 -8.83
N GLN A 108 5.20 -1.47 -8.75
CA GLN A 108 4.55 -2.67 -9.22
C GLN A 108 4.35 -3.61 -8.05
N PRO A 109 3.20 -4.30 -7.96
CA PRO A 109 3.01 -5.30 -6.92
C PRO A 109 4.08 -6.39 -7.05
N SER A 110 4.64 -6.81 -5.92
CA SER A 110 5.54 -7.97 -5.85
C SER A 110 4.85 -9.27 -6.26
N ASN A 111 3.52 -9.36 -6.06
CA ASN A 111 2.68 -10.42 -6.58
C ASN A 111 1.23 -9.93 -6.77
N VAL A 112 0.55 -10.50 -7.77
CA VAL A 112 -0.90 -10.32 -8.01
C VAL A 112 -1.54 -11.69 -7.92
N ILE A 113 -2.43 -11.86 -6.94
CA ILE A 113 -3.00 -13.14 -6.57
C ILE A 113 -4.51 -13.06 -6.76
N GLY A 114 -5.08 -13.97 -7.56
CA GLY A 114 -6.52 -14.12 -7.62
C GLY A 114 -7.04 -14.72 -6.33
N PHE A 115 -8.18 -14.25 -5.84
CA PHE A 115 -8.81 -14.84 -4.64
C PHE A 115 -9.03 -16.35 -4.75
N ASP A 116 -9.35 -16.85 -5.94
CA ASP A 116 -9.58 -18.27 -6.20
C ASP A 116 -8.28 -19.09 -6.19
N ASP A 117 -7.12 -18.44 -6.37
CA ASP A 117 -5.79 -19.05 -6.31
C ASP A 117 -5.31 -19.25 -4.87
N VAL A 118 -5.92 -18.56 -3.90
CA VAL A 118 -5.65 -18.78 -2.48
C VAL A 118 -6.27 -20.12 -2.07
N PRO A 119 -5.47 -21.06 -1.54
CA PRO A 119 -5.95 -22.39 -1.27
C PRO A 119 -6.95 -22.39 -0.10
N ALA A 120 -7.99 -23.21 -0.23
CA ALA A 120 -8.99 -23.36 0.82
C ALA A 120 -8.45 -24.21 1.97
N GLY A 121 -8.63 -23.75 3.21
CA GLY A 121 -8.25 -24.47 4.43
C GLY A 121 -6.75 -24.71 4.60
N SER A 122 -5.89 -24.06 3.80
CA SER A 122 -4.44 -24.12 3.91
C SER A 122 -3.82 -22.76 3.62
N TRP A 123 -2.57 -22.59 4.05
CA TRP A 123 -1.89 -21.30 4.02
C TRP A 123 -0.96 -21.19 2.79
N MET A 124 -1.08 -20.07 2.09
CA MET A 124 -0.10 -19.52 1.15
C MET A 124 0.66 -18.39 1.86
N TYR A 125 1.96 -18.22 1.57
CA TYR A 125 2.78 -17.20 2.21
C TYR A 125 3.42 -16.26 1.20
N GLU A 126 3.44 -14.97 1.52
CA GLU A 126 4.01 -13.91 0.70
C GLU A 126 4.95 -13.02 1.51
N ARG A 127 5.93 -12.41 0.84
CA ARG A 127 6.89 -11.49 1.46
C ARG A 127 6.57 -10.05 1.07
N LEU A 128 6.51 -9.17 2.07
CA LEU A 128 6.28 -7.74 1.91
C LEU A 128 7.52 -6.96 2.39
N VAL A 129 8.26 -6.41 1.44
CA VAL A 129 9.30 -5.41 1.73
C VAL A 129 8.62 -4.14 2.21
N PRO A 130 9.17 -3.40 3.20
CA PRO A 130 8.54 -2.16 3.65
C PRO A 130 8.34 -1.17 2.51
N LEU A 131 7.12 -0.62 2.39
CA LEU A 131 6.74 0.26 1.29
C LEU A 131 7.59 1.53 1.21
N GLY A 132 8.00 2.08 2.35
CA GLY A 132 8.93 3.22 2.41
C GLY A 132 10.36 2.90 1.96
N SER A 133 10.74 1.63 1.85
CA SER A 133 12.05 1.18 1.34
C SER A 133 12.00 0.72 -0.11
N SER A 134 10.84 0.28 -0.60
CA SER A 134 10.65 -0.17 -1.97
C SER A 134 9.24 0.14 -2.45
N PRO A 135 9.07 0.82 -3.60
CA PRO A 135 7.75 1.07 -4.17
C PRO A 135 7.05 -0.23 -4.60
N ASN A 136 7.76 -1.36 -4.66
CA ASN A 136 7.19 -2.67 -5.01
C ASN A 136 6.81 -3.51 -3.77
N GLY A 137 6.86 -2.92 -2.57
CA GLY A 137 6.67 -3.56 -1.27
C GLY A 137 5.23 -3.92 -0.90
N TYR A 138 4.42 -4.32 -1.88
CA TYR A 138 3.02 -4.68 -1.69
C TYR A 138 2.59 -5.82 -2.60
N ILE A 139 1.48 -6.47 -2.26
CA ILE A 139 0.79 -7.43 -3.13
C ILE A 139 -0.64 -6.97 -3.39
N ILE A 140 -1.25 -7.49 -4.45
CA ILE A 140 -2.66 -7.26 -4.78
C ILE A 140 -3.40 -8.59 -4.69
N LEU A 141 -4.55 -8.59 -3.99
CA LEU A 141 -5.54 -9.65 -4.04
C LEU A 141 -6.68 -9.19 -4.94
N GLN A 142 -6.79 -9.80 -6.12
CA GLN A 142 -7.80 -9.45 -7.11
C GLN A 142 -9.07 -10.28 -6.94
N PRO A 143 -10.24 -9.69 -7.25
CA PRO A 143 -11.49 -10.41 -7.44
C PRO A 143 -11.29 -11.64 -8.32
N GLY A 144 -11.60 -12.81 -7.76
CA GLY A 144 -11.80 -14.06 -8.50
C GLY A 144 -13.24 -14.23 -8.97
N GLN A 145 -13.46 -15.20 -9.85
CA GLN A 145 -14.75 -15.52 -10.46
C GLN A 145 -15.84 -15.88 -9.43
N TYR A 146 -15.44 -16.34 -8.24
CA TYR A 146 -16.35 -16.76 -7.16
C TYR A 146 -16.16 -15.97 -5.85
N SER A 147 -15.59 -14.77 -5.91
CA SER A 147 -15.15 -14.05 -4.72
C SER A 147 -15.44 -12.55 -4.77
N SER A 148 -15.00 -11.85 -3.72
CA SER A 148 -15.18 -10.42 -3.47
C SER A 148 -15.16 -9.56 -4.74
N PRO A 149 -16.09 -8.60 -4.91
CA PRO A 149 -16.00 -7.61 -5.98
C PRO A 149 -14.81 -6.65 -5.77
N ASN A 150 -14.12 -6.75 -4.63
CA ASN A 150 -13.14 -5.79 -4.19
C ASN A 150 -11.70 -6.27 -4.42
N THR A 151 -10.85 -5.34 -4.88
CA THR A 151 -9.41 -5.53 -4.95
C THR A 151 -8.77 -5.02 -3.66
N PHE A 152 -7.96 -5.87 -3.03
CA PHE A 152 -7.25 -5.53 -1.81
C PHE A 152 -5.76 -5.36 -2.06
N PHE A 153 -5.15 -4.45 -1.31
CA PHE A 153 -3.74 -4.16 -1.33
C PHE A 153 -3.18 -4.42 0.06
N LEU A 154 -2.19 -5.29 0.14
CA LEU A 154 -1.48 -5.58 1.38
C LEU A 154 -0.09 -4.97 1.29
N SER A 155 0.26 -4.14 2.27
CA SER A 155 1.59 -3.54 2.37
C SER A 155 2.09 -3.58 3.81
N TYR A 156 3.41 -3.55 3.96
CA TYR A 156 4.05 -3.48 5.27
C TYR A 156 4.76 -2.13 5.43
N ARG A 157 4.64 -1.51 6.61
CA ARG A 157 5.12 -0.14 6.85
C ARG A 157 6.03 -0.11 8.08
N ILE A 158 7.22 0.49 7.91
CA ILE A 158 8.17 0.82 8.99
C ILE A 158 8.62 2.27 8.85
N ALA A 159 9.27 2.82 9.87
CA ALA A 159 9.72 4.22 9.87
C ALA A 159 10.99 4.40 9.01
N THR A 160 10.82 4.38 7.69
CA THR A 160 11.89 4.47 6.70
C THR A 160 11.42 5.25 5.47
N GLY A 161 12.35 5.89 4.75
CA GLY A 161 12.02 6.71 3.58
C GLY A 161 11.00 7.79 3.90
N CYS A 162 9.96 7.93 3.08
CA CYS A 162 8.88 8.89 3.32
C CYS A 162 8.06 8.58 4.59
N ASP A 163 8.13 7.37 5.15
CA ASP A 163 7.40 6.98 6.37
C ASP A 163 8.17 7.23 7.67
N THR A 164 9.29 7.95 7.63
CA THR A 164 10.08 8.29 8.83
C THR A 164 9.23 8.92 9.94
N ASN A 165 8.16 9.66 9.57
CA ASN A 165 7.24 10.30 10.51
C ASN A 165 5.82 9.70 10.49
N LEU A 166 5.65 8.49 9.96
CA LEU A 166 4.37 7.79 10.00
C LEU A 166 3.95 7.52 11.45
N GLU A 167 2.66 7.73 11.77
CA GLU A 167 2.16 7.53 13.12
C GLU A 167 2.42 6.11 13.61
N THR A 168 2.86 6.00 14.87
CA THR A 168 3.33 4.73 15.46
C THR A 168 2.28 3.63 15.45
N GLN A 169 1.00 3.99 15.38
CA GLN A 169 -0.09 3.03 15.25
C GLN A 169 -0.04 2.24 13.94
N TYR A 170 0.53 2.77 12.85
CA TYR A 170 0.66 2.07 11.55
C TYR A 170 1.98 1.33 11.38
N LEU A 171 2.98 1.65 12.22
CA LEU A 171 4.30 1.07 12.12
C LEU A 171 4.33 -0.39 12.57
N ASN A 172 5.15 -1.19 11.89
CA ASN A 172 5.36 -2.61 12.15
C ASN A 172 4.08 -3.44 12.08
N LYS A 173 3.18 -3.06 11.18
CA LYS A 173 1.94 -3.79 10.90
C LYS A 173 1.74 -3.93 9.40
N VAL A 174 0.96 -4.93 9.02
CA VAL A 174 0.50 -5.08 7.64
C VAL A 174 -0.77 -4.25 7.49
N SER A 175 -0.74 -3.26 6.61
CA SER A 175 -1.90 -2.45 6.24
C SER A 175 -2.69 -3.14 5.14
N LEU A 176 -4.01 -3.20 5.34
CA LEU A 176 -4.96 -3.66 4.33
C LEU A 176 -5.76 -2.47 3.81
N HIS A 177 -5.60 -2.17 2.53
CA HIS A 177 -6.39 -1.19 1.80
C HIS A 177 -7.25 -1.87 0.74
N MET A 178 -8.32 -1.22 0.33
CA MET A 178 -9.20 -1.61 -0.77
C MET A 178 -9.29 -0.48 -1.78
N TYR A 179 -9.26 -0.83 -3.06
CA TYR A 179 -9.42 0.14 -4.14
C TYR A 179 -9.86 -0.59 -5.42
N ASN A 180 -11.01 -0.22 -5.97
CA ASN A 180 -11.59 -0.84 -7.16
C ASN A 180 -11.48 0.02 -8.41
N GLY A 181 -10.79 1.16 -8.32
CA GLY A 181 -10.56 2.03 -9.46
C GLY A 181 -9.54 1.46 -10.43
N VAL A 182 -9.27 2.23 -11.49
CA VAL A 182 -8.28 1.90 -12.52
C VAL A 182 -6.99 2.65 -12.28
N THR A 183 -5.88 2.19 -12.87
CA THR A 183 -4.68 3.03 -13.03
C THR A 183 -5.02 4.32 -13.77
N LEU A 184 -4.23 5.38 -13.55
CA LEU A 184 -4.45 6.77 -14.04
C LEU A 184 -4.69 7.03 -15.54
N GLN A 185 -4.91 6.01 -16.36
CA GLN A 185 -5.45 6.19 -17.71
C GLN A 185 -6.88 6.79 -17.69
N SER A 186 -7.54 6.76 -16.52
CA SER A 186 -8.79 7.43 -16.11
C SER A 186 -8.68 8.89 -15.59
N PRO A 187 -8.87 10.00 -16.32
CA PRO A 187 -8.84 11.36 -15.73
C PRO A 187 -10.02 11.66 -14.78
N LEU A 188 -10.88 10.68 -14.50
CA LEU A 188 -12.05 10.80 -13.63
C LEU A 188 -12.12 9.62 -12.64
N ALA A 189 -10.99 9.18 -12.08
CA ALA A 189 -11.05 8.24 -10.97
C ALA A 189 -11.75 8.94 -9.79
N THR A 190 -13.02 8.59 -9.54
CA THR A 190 -13.84 9.12 -8.44
C THR A 190 -13.71 8.30 -7.16
N ASP A 191 -12.97 7.21 -7.21
CA ASP A 191 -12.93 6.23 -6.13
C ASP A 191 -11.82 6.61 -5.14
N CYS A 192 -12.20 6.77 -3.88
CA CYS A 192 -11.25 6.88 -2.77
C CYS A 192 -10.59 5.53 -2.51
N THR A 193 -9.34 5.55 -2.03
CA THR A 193 -8.75 4.36 -1.43
C THR A 193 -9.29 4.17 -0.03
N MET A 194 -9.64 2.94 0.33
CA MET A 194 -10.28 2.65 1.62
C MET A 194 -9.33 1.84 2.51
N PHE A 195 -8.90 2.43 3.62
CA PHE A 195 -8.19 1.70 4.67
C PHE A 195 -9.17 0.82 5.46
N ILE A 196 -8.87 -0.47 5.54
CA ILE A 196 -9.72 -1.44 6.23
C ILE A 196 -9.20 -1.67 7.64
N THR A 197 -7.94 -2.08 7.76
CA THR A 197 -7.37 -2.48 9.04
C THR A 197 -5.84 -2.57 9.00
N MET A 198 -5.27 -2.83 10.17
CA MET A 198 -3.87 -3.20 10.35
C MET A 198 -3.80 -4.54 11.06
N ILE A 199 -2.87 -5.38 10.64
CA ILE A 199 -2.66 -6.70 11.21
C ILE A 199 -1.33 -6.67 11.97
N PRO A 200 -1.35 -6.67 13.32
CA PRO A 200 -0.14 -6.81 14.12
C PRO A 200 0.52 -8.18 13.94
N LEU A 201 1.80 -8.28 14.29
CA LEU A 201 2.53 -9.54 14.26
C LEU A 201 1.81 -10.62 15.09
N SER A 202 1.72 -11.82 14.53
CA SER A 202 1.01 -12.99 15.10
C SER A 202 -0.52 -12.83 15.23
N MET A 203 -1.10 -11.76 14.69
CA MET A 203 -2.55 -11.59 14.60
C MET A 203 -3.06 -11.96 13.21
N ALA A 204 -4.37 -12.18 13.13
CA ALA A 204 -5.06 -12.45 11.89
C ALA A 204 -6.29 -11.55 11.76
N PHE A 205 -6.62 -11.21 10.52
CA PHE A 205 -7.83 -10.54 10.12
C PHE A 205 -8.66 -11.49 9.26
N ALA A 206 -9.95 -11.59 9.60
CA ALA A 206 -10.95 -12.23 8.79
C ALA A 206 -12.10 -11.23 8.62
N PRO A 207 -12.51 -10.87 7.39
CA PRO A 207 -13.64 -9.99 7.16
C PRO A 207 -14.90 -10.55 7.82
N SER A 208 -15.49 -9.80 8.75
CA SER A 208 -16.81 -10.11 9.30
C SER A 208 -17.93 -9.42 8.52
N ASP A 209 -17.60 -8.36 7.76
CA ASP A 209 -18.54 -7.63 6.94
C ASP A 209 -18.74 -8.34 5.59
N PRO A 210 -19.96 -8.83 5.29
CA PRO A 210 -20.26 -9.47 4.01
C PRO A 210 -20.05 -8.55 2.80
N SER A 211 -20.10 -7.22 2.98
CA SER A 211 -19.88 -6.24 1.90
C SER A 211 -18.45 -6.26 1.36
N LEU A 212 -17.49 -6.70 2.18
CA LEU A 212 -16.12 -6.94 1.74
C LEU A 212 -16.02 -8.21 0.88
N GLY A 213 -16.99 -9.11 0.92
CA GLY A 213 -17.14 -10.25 0.02
C GLY A 213 -15.99 -11.26 0.02
N ALA A 214 -15.09 -11.22 1.00
CA ALA A 214 -13.84 -11.97 0.98
C ALA A 214 -13.84 -13.07 2.05
N ASN A 215 -13.98 -14.33 1.62
CA ASN A 215 -13.82 -15.50 2.49
C ASN A 215 -12.34 -15.84 2.69
N ILE A 216 -11.57 -14.88 3.21
CA ILE A 216 -10.13 -15.01 3.41
C ILE A 216 -9.74 -14.68 4.86
N VAL A 217 -8.71 -15.34 5.34
CA VAL A 217 -7.98 -14.97 6.54
C VAL A 217 -6.59 -14.53 6.13
N ILE A 218 -6.21 -13.34 6.59
CA ILE A 218 -4.88 -12.75 6.37
C ILE A 218 -4.18 -12.70 7.73
N THR A 219 -2.93 -13.14 7.81
CA THR A 219 -2.16 -13.10 9.06
C THR A 219 -0.76 -12.53 8.82
N PHE A 220 -0.24 -11.78 9.80
CA PHE A 220 1.16 -11.37 9.80
C PHE A 220 1.96 -12.40 10.61
N VAL A 221 2.73 -13.23 9.92
CA VAL A 221 3.36 -14.43 10.49
C VAL A 221 4.67 -14.09 11.19
N TYR A 222 5.56 -13.41 10.47
CA TYR A 222 6.96 -13.26 10.85
C TYR A 222 7.57 -12.01 10.21
N GLN A 223 8.51 -11.37 10.89
CA GLN A 223 9.34 -10.29 10.35
C GLN A 223 10.80 -10.70 10.46
N ASP A 224 11.54 -10.61 9.35
CA ASP A 224 12.97 -10.91 9.35
C ASP A 224 13.82 -9.75 9.91
N MET A 225 15.11 -10.02 10.10
CA MET A 225 16.05 -9.04 10.65
C MET A 225 16.28 -7.81 9.74
N PHE A 226 15.86 -7.88 8.48
CA PHE A 226 15.92 -6.78 7.52
C PHE A 226 14.61 -5.99 7.45
N GLY A 227 13.64 -6.37 8.27
CA GLY A 227 12.33 -5.72 8.33
C GLY A 227 11.39 -6.15 7.21
N VAL A 228 11.62 -7.26 6.53
CA VAL A 228 10.66 -7.81 5.56
C VAL A 228 9.60 -8.63 6.32
N ALA A 229 8.34 -8.35 6.06
CA ALA A 229 7.22 -9.08 6.65
C ALA A 229 6.85 -10.31 5.82
N THR A 230 6.47 -11.39 6.47
CA THR A 230 5.84 -12.56 5.85
C THR A 230 4.36 -12.58 6.24
N VAL A 231 3.48 -12.59 5.24
CA VAL A 231 2.04 -12.68 5.43
C VAL A 231 1.52 -14.04 4.98
N GLY A 232 0.56 -14.56 5.72
CA GLY A 232 -0.18 -15.76 5.36
C GLY A 232 -1.54 -15.38 4.80
N LEU A 233 -1.95 -16.07 3.73
CA LEU A 233 -3.26 -15.99 3.10
C LEU A 233 -3.90 -17.37 3.14
N CYS A 234 -5.14 -17.47 3.61
CA CYS A 234 -5.90 -18.71 3.60
C CYS A 234 -7.36 -18.41 3.24
N ARG A 235 -7.91 -19.12 2.26
CA ARG A 235 -9.32 -19.02 1.90
C ARG A 235 -10.12 -20.00 2.74
N PHE A 236 -11.34 -19.65 3.10
CA PHE A 236 -12.28 -20.57 3.74
C PHE A 236 -13.55 -20.72 2.91
N ILE A 237 -14.27 -21.83 3.10
CA ILE A 237 -15.52 -22.12 2.40
C ILE A 237 -16.70 -21.76 3.29
N SER A 238 -16.69 -22.19 4.55
CA SER A 238 -17.81 -22.04 5.47
C SER A 238 -17.50 -21.09 6.62
N SER A 239 -16.29 -21.16 7.20
CA SER A 239 -15.91 -20.27 8.30
C SER A 239 -14.41 -20.00 8.41
N PRO A 240 -14.00 -18.85 8.97
CA PRO A 240 -12.59 -18.54 9.22
C PRO A 240 -11.82 -19.58 10.05
N SER A 241 -12.52 -20.44 10.81
CA SER A 241 -11.91 -21.50 11.61
C SER A 241 -11.21 -22.58 10.77
N GLU A 242 -11.57 -22.73 9.50
CA GLU A 242 -10.87 -23.58 8.52
C GLU A 242 -9.42 -23.13 8.31
N CYS A 243 -9.16 -21.84 8.50
CA CYS A 243 -7.84 -21.23 8.44
C CYS A 243 -7.18 -21.15 9.82
N ALA A 244 -7.59 -21.94 10.81
CA ALA A 244 -6.87 -21.98 12.07
C ALA A 244 -5.41 -22.34 11.81
N LEU A 245 -4.48 -21.45 12.16
CA LEU A 245 -3.07 -21.80 12.23
C LEU A 245 -2.98 -23.02 13.15
N GLN A 246 -2.50 -24.16 12.63
CA GLN A 246 -2.08 -25.24 13.50
C GLN A 246 -0.92 -24.68 14.32
N ARG A 247 -1.24 -24.14 15.50
CA ARG A 247 -0.26 -23.88 16.55
C ARG A 247 0.21 -25.25 17.00
N SER A 248 1.09 -25.88 16.22
CA SER A 248 1.90 -26.96 16.76
C SER A 248 2.67 -26.31 17.91
N SER A 249 2.30 -26.67 19.13
CA SER A 249 3.11 -26.43 20.31
C SER A 249 4.55 -26.82 19.97
N ASN A 250 5.45 -25.83 19.96
CA ASN A 250 6.91 -25.97 19.81
C ASN A 250 7.55 -26.13 18.41
N THR A 251 6.88 -25.89 17.29
CA THR A 251 7.61 -25.82 16.01
C THR A 251 7.87 -24.37 15.62
N VAL A 252 9.09 -23.91 15.90
CA VAL A 252 9.64 -22.73 15.24
C VAL A 252 9.54 -22.97 13.73
N LEU A 253 8.80 -22.11 13.02
CA LEU A 253 8.76 -22.03 11.55
C LEU A 253 10.20 -21.82 11.03
N THR A 254 10.93 -22.93 10.86
CA THR A 254 12.26 -23.00 10.25
C THR A 254 12.25 -23.75 8.92
N THR A 255 11.09 -24.26 8.48
CA THR A 255 10.99 -24.98 7.20
C THR A 255 10.50 -24.05 6.10
N LEU A 256 11.42 -23.21 5.61
CA LEU A 256 11.43 -22.76 4.21
C LEU A 256 11.93 -23.92 3.32
N PRO A 257 11.62 -23.97 2.01
CA PRO A 257 11.76 -25.18 1.20
C PRO A 257 13.20 -25.70 1.10
N GLN A 258 13.41 -26.94 1.56
CA GLN A 258 14.66 -27.72 1.53
C GLN A 258 15.06 -28.18 0.12
N SER A 259 15.25 -27.27 -0.84
CA SER A 259 15.73 -27.67 -2.18
C SER A 259 17.26 -27.78 -2.28
N ASN A 260 18.03 -27.28 -1.29
CA ASN A 260 19.49 -27.19 -1.39
C ASN A 260 20.30 -27.84 -0.24
N CYS A 261 19.67 -28.54 0.72
CA CYS A 261 20.42 -29.28 1.76
C CYS A 261 20.36 -30.78 1.45
N ASN A 262 21.52 -31.45 1.45
CA ASN A 262 21.63 -32.90 1.33
C ASN A 262 20.92 -33.53 2.55
N GLY A 263 20.48 -34.80 2.44
CA GLY A 263 19.74 -35.52 3.49
C GLY A 263 20.42 -35.64 4.88
N ASN A 264 21.65 -35.12 5.05
CA ASN A 264 22.38 -35.03 6.31
C ASN A 264 22.54 -33.59 6.86
N GLY A 265 21.87 -32.57 6.28
CA GLY A 265 21.88 -31.20 6.81
C GLY A 265 23.15 -30.38 6.53
N SER A 266 24.00 -30.83 5.62
CA SER A 266 25.19 -30.13 5.13
C SER A 266 25.02 -29.77 3.64
N CYS A 267 25.46 -28.59 3.21
CA CYS A 267 25.56 -28.25 1.78
C CYS A 267 26.87 -28.80 1.17
N GLU A 268 26.88 -29.23 -0.09
CA GLU A 268 28.15 -29.57 -0.78
C GLU A 268 29.01 -28.31 -0.98
N PRO A 269 30.29 -28.30 -0.59
CA PRO A 269 31.16 -27.15 -0.78
C PRO A 269 31.53 -26.99 -2.27
N VAL A 270 31.38 -25.78 -2.80
CA VAL A 270 32.00 -25.40 -4.07
C VAL A 270 33.46 -25.04 -3.79
N PHE A 271 34.38 -25.86 -4.28
CA PHE A 271 35.85 -25.68 -4.32
C PHE A 271 36.48 -24.71 -3.30
N GLY A 272 36.94 -25.27 -2.18
CA GLY A 272 38.00 -24.65 -1.34
C GLY A 272 37.59 -24.15 0.04
N GLU A 273 36.33 -24.27 0.45
CA GLU A 273 35.86 -23.85 1.78
C GLU A 273 35.44 -25.04 2.67
N ASN A 274 35.56 -24.85 3.99
CA ASN A 274 35.19 -25.84 5.01
C ASN A 274 33.67 -26.02 5.07
N TYR A 275 33.21 -27.22 5.44
CA TYR A 275 31.79 -27.55 5.62
C TYR A 275 31.10 -26.56 6.58
N MET A 276 30.05 -25.90 6.09
CA MET A 276 29.17 -25.03 6.89
C MET A 276 27.87 -25.75 7.26
N ASN A 277 27.29 -25.34 8.39
CA ASN A 277 25.98 -25.81 8.85
C ASN A 277 24.88 -25.08 8.04
N CYS A 278 23.77 -25.73 7.66
CA CYS A 278 22.73 -25.11 6.80
C CYS A 278 22.13 -23.80 7.37
N ALA A 279 22.31 -23.48 8.65
CA ALA A 279 21.90 -22.20 9.24
C ALA A 279 22.70 -21.00 8.70
N ASP A 280 23.95 -21.21 8.26
CA ASP A 280 24.87 -20.14 7.87
C ASP A 280 24.89 -19.87 6.35
N CYS A 281 24.27 -20.75 5.53
CA CYS A 281 24.27 -20.62 4.07
C CYS A 281 23.41 -19.48 3.50
N PHE A 282 22.54 -18.86 4.30
CA PHE A 282 21.60 -17.82 3.82
C PHE A 282 22.04 -16.38 4.13
N ILE A 283 23.26 -16.19 4.64
CA ILE A 283 23.83 -14.87 4.91
C ILE A 283 24.93 -14.57 3.88
N LYS A 284 24.56 -14.44 2.60
CA LYS A 284 25.25 -13.63 1.58
C LYS A 284 24.29 -13.26 0.46
#